data_AF-F0XRC7-F1
#
_entry.id   AF-F0XRC7-F1
#
_cell.length_a   1.000
_cell.length_b   1.000
_cell.length_c   1.000
_cell.angle_alpha   90.00
_cell.angle_beta   90.00
_cell.angle_gamma   90.00
#
_symmetry.space_group_name_H-M   'P 1'
#
loop_
_entity.id
_entity.type
_entity.pdbx_description
1 polymer ?
#
loop_
_entity_poly.entity_id
_entity_poly.type
_entity_poly.pdbx_seq_one_letter_code
_entity_poly.pdbx_strand_id
1 'polypeptide(L)'
;MSSNDQSVFNTTATLKRVSRLPPATDRDRAVRLLLHDHDFFVHCGPHSVEWEAVPADEEARLAEAALDADAQGVQPLSAAVRDARMAVRDAWAAEVAEETEEAVHEAADKCSAPLSRTYNVTDVVHTLPAGIWDSRVVSTYEMTNLEDGVFVRVRCPLSIVMDTTWSVEVAKAEEEDLGDELDVEAEAQDKAEPETKADEQPGALELHEEIVIYCSRLLIGTVKSLCENGWQEIHKRMIARLDEAEDGGGREKGRKGERKKEEVSEESEESEEKEDKDQGHEEGMEVKVAA
;
A
#
# COMPACT_ATOMS: atom_id res chain seq x y z
N MET A 1 17.82 -5.47 -32.87
CA MET A 1 18.50 -6.15 -31.75
C MET A 1 18.19 -5.38 -30.49
N SER A 2 18.01 -6.09 -29.38
CA SER A 2 17.66 -5.62 -28.03
C SER A 2 16.17 -5.39 -27.76
N SER A 3 15.53 -6.43 -27.23
CA SER A 3 14.98 -6.44 -25.86
C SER A 3 14.19 -7.72 -25.68
N ASN A 4 14.87 -8.81 -25.30
CA ASN A 4 14.17 -10.02 -24.85
C ASN A 4 14.96 -10.80 -23.79
N ASP A 5 15.69 -10.07 -22.92
CA ASP A 5 16.53 -10.68 -21.87
C ASP A 5 16.21 -10.15 -20.47
N GLN A 6 15.00 -9.64 -20.25
CA GLN A 6 14.48 -9.35 -18.90
C GLN A 6 13.73 -10.55 -18.29
N SER A 7 13.40 -11.57 -19.08
CA SER A 7 12.58 -12.71 -18.64
C SER A 7 13.36 -13.74 -17.82
N VAL A 8 14.67 -13.92 -18.06
CA VAL A 8 15.44 -15.02 -17.45
C VAL A 8 15.81 -14.82 -15.98
N PHE A 9 15.64 -13.62 -15.42
CA PHE A 9 15.95 -13.33 -14.01
C PHE A 9 14.72 -13.01 -13.15
N ASN A 10 13.53 -12.94 -13.74
CA ASN A 10 12.30 -12.65 -13.00
C ASN A 10 11.70 -13.92 -12.40
N THR A 11 11.01 -13.74 -11.28
CA THR A 11 10.30 -14.80 -10.58
C THR A 11 9.07 -14.22 -9.90
N THR A 12 8.12 -15.11 -9.63
CA THR A 12 6.90 -14.78 -8.91
C THR A 12 6.84 -15.58 -7.61
N ALA A 13 6.31 -14.99 -6.55
CA ALA A 13 5.91 -15.69 -5.34
C ALA A 13 4.48 -15.28 -4.95
N THR A 14 3.71 -16.21 -4.39
CA THR A 14 2.35 -15.94 -3.91
C THR A 14 2.29 -16.19 -2.40
N LEU A 15 1.62 -15.30 -1.69
CA LEU A 15 1.33 -15.40 -0.26
C LEU A 15 -0.18 -15.25 -0.06
N LYS A 16 -0.75 -16.02 0.87
CA LYS A 16 -2.14 -15.86 1.30
C LYS A 16 -2.22 -15.78 2.81
N ARG A 17 -2.98 -14.83 3.32
CA ARG A 17 -3.25 -14.62 4.75
C ARG A 17 -4.74 -14.49 4.97
N VAL A 18 -5.17 -14.97 6.13
CA VAL A 18 -6.55 -14.91 6.57
C VAL A 18 -6.56 -14.48 8.03
N SER A 19 -7.48 -13.61 8.42
CA SER A 19 -7.72 -13.27 9.82
C SER A 19 -9.21 -13.12 10.08
N ARG A 20 -9.67 -13.71 11.18
CA ARG A 20 -11.07 -13.60 11.59
C ARG A 20 -11.36 -12.17 12.06
N LEU A 21 -12.48 -11.63 11.62
CA LEU A 21 -12.99 -10.34 12.09
C LEU A 21 -13.77 -10.53 13.40
N PRO A 22 -13.92 -9.46 14.21
CA PRO A 22 -14.69 -9.53 15.46
C PRO A 22 -16.13 -10.02 15.23
N PRO A 23 -16.70 -10.81 16.16
CA PRO A 23 -18.10 -11.19 16.11
C PRO A 23 -18.99 -9.95 16.06
N ALA A 24 -20.05 -9.97 15.25
CA ALA A 24 -20.96 -8.83 14.95
C ALA A 24 -20.42 -7.77 13.97
N THR A 25 -19.26 -7.97 13.37
CA THR A 25 -18.81 -7.13 12.25
C THR A 25 -19.78 -7.25 11.06
N ASP A 26 -20.25 -6.12 10.57
CA ASP A 26 -20.99 -6.01 9.30
C ASP A 26 -20.02 -5.97 8.10
N ARG A 27 -20.35 -6.67 7.02
CA ARG A 27 -19.46 -6.81 5.85
C ARG A 27 -19.19 -5.47 5.18
N ASP A 28 -20.25 -4.72 4.88
CA ASP A 28 -20.14 -3.43 4.18
C ASP A 28 -19.36 -2.42 5.02
N ARG A 29 -19.59 -2.44 6.35
CA ARG A 29 -18.80 -1.66 7.31
C ARG A 29 -17.33 -2.05 7.28
N ALA A 30 -17.01 -3.35 7.28
CA ALA A 30 -15.62 -3.82 7.24
C ALA A 30 -14.91 -3.40 5.95
N VAL A 31 -15.53 -3.64 4.79
CA VAL A 31 -14.99 -3.22 3.48
C VAL A 31 -14.74 -1.71 3.48
N ARG A 32 -15.74 -0.92 3.90
CA ARG A 32 -15.63 0.54 3.90
C ARG A 32 -14.55 1.07 4.84
N LEU A 33 -14.48 0.57 6.08
CA LEU A 33 -13.58 1.11 7.11
C LEU A 33 -12.14 0.59 7.00
N LEU A 34 -11.96 -0.64 6.51
CA LEU A 34 -10.65 -1.28 6.45
C LEU A 34 -9.99 -1.18 5.08
N LEU A 35 -10.78 -1.27 4.00
CA LEU A 35 -10.25 -1.49 2.65
C LEU A 35 -10.47 -0.27 1.73
N HIS A 36 -11.60 0.42 1.82
CA HIS A 36 -11.89 1.59 0.99
C HIS A 36 -11.39 2.92 1.58
N ASP A 37 -11.07 2.95 2.87
CA ASP A 37 -10.35 4.07 3.50
C ASP A 37 -8.85 3.93 3.21
N HIS A 38 -8.44 4.41 2.03
CA HIS A 38 -7.06 4.27 1.53
C HIS A 38 -6.03 4.93 2.45
N ASP A 39 -6.35 6.07 3.04
CA ASP A 39 -5.44 6.76 3.96
C ASP A 39 -5.17 5.92 5.20
N PHE A 40 -6.23 5.35 5.79
CA PHE A 40 -6.06 4.40 6.88
C PHE A 40 -5.29 3.15 6.45
N PHE A 41 -5.61 2.60 5.28
CA PHE A 41 -4.97 1.40 4.74
C PHE A 41 -3.45 1.60 4.56
N VAL A 42 -3.03 2.68 3.91
CA VAL A 42 -1.61 3.03 3.73
C VAL A 42 -0.93 3.21 5.09
N HIS A 43 -1.62 3.83 6.05
CA HIS A 43 -1.10 4.02 7.41
C HIS A 43 -0.92 2.71 8.21
N CYS A 44 -1.54 1.60 7.79
CA CYS A 44 -1.32 0.31 8.43
C CYS A 44 0.09 -0.24 8.15
N GLY A 45 0.78 0.24 7.11
CA GLY A 45 2.15 -0.15 6.76
C GLY A 45 3.12 0.08 7.93
N PRO A 46 3.87 -0.94 8.40
CA PRO A 46 4.76 -0.79 9.55
C PRO A 46 5.99 0.08 9.24
N HIS A 47 6.32 0.27 7.96
CA HIS A 47 7.48 1.00 7.49
C HIS A 47 7.14 2.36 6.88
N SER A 48 5.85 2.64 6.65
CA SER A 48 5.39 3.82 5.93
C SER A 48 5.44 5.04 6.84
N VAL A 49 6.21 6.05 6.45
CA VAL A 49 6.44 7.26 7.26
C VAL A 49 5.83 8.52 6.65
N GLU A 50 5.56 8.50 5.35
CA GLU A 50 4.99 9.62 4.62
C GLU A 50 4.25 9.07 3.39
N TRP A 51 3.11 9.68 3.05
CA TRP A 51 2.44 9.39 1.80
C TRP A 51 1.71 10.62 1.28
N GLU A 52 1.59 10.71 -0.04
CA GLU A 52 0.83 11.74 -0.73
C GLU A 52 0.11 11.13 -1.93
N ALA A 53 -1.10 11.61 -2.22
CA ALA A 53 -1.79 11.26 -3.45
C ALA A 53 -1.09 11.89 -4.64
N VAL A 54 -0.92 11.14 -5.73
CA VAL A 54 -0.35 11.67 -6.97
C VAL A 54 -1.38 12.55 -7.70
N PRO A 55 -0.92 13.52 -8.51
CA PRO A 55 -1.80 14.29 -9.38
C PRO A 55 -2.59 13.43 -10.38
N ALA A 56 -3.76 13.91 -10.80
CA ALA A 56 -4.69 13.15 -11.65
C ALA A 56 -4.11 12.76 -13.02
N ASP A 57 -3.28 13.60 -13.62
CA ASP A 57 -2.60 13.34 -14.89
C ASP A 57 -1.55 12.22 -14.76
N GLU A 58 -0.80 12.21 -13.66
CA GLU A 58 0.14 11.13 -13.36
C GLU A 58 -0.60 9.83 -13.05
N GLU A 59 -1.71 9.89 -12.32
CA GLU A 59 -2.59 8.74 -12.08
C GLU A 59 -3.13 8.15 -13.39
N ALA A 60 -3.60 8.99 -14.31
CA ALA A 60 -4.07 8.54 -15.63
C ALA A 60 -2.96 7.85 -16.44
N ARG A 61 -1.75 8.40 -16.41
CA ARG A 61 -0.57 7.81 -17.07
C ARG A 61 -0.20 6.44 -16.48
N LEU A 62 -0.27 6.31 -15.17
CA LEU A 62 -0.02 5.04 -14.47
C LEU A 62 -1.11 4.01 -14.75
N ALA A 63 -2.37 4.42 -14.82
CA ALA A 63 -3.48 3.57 -15.23
C ALA A 63 -3.30 3.05 -16.66
N GLU A 64 -2.91 3.90 -17.61
CA GLU A 64 -2.58 3.50 -18.99
C GLU A 64 -1.43 2.48 -19.02
N ALA A 65 -0.34 2.75 -18.30
CA ALA A 65 0.79 1.81 -18.21
C ALA A 65 0.40 0.45 -17.61
N ALA A 66 -0.53 0.42 -16.65
CA ALA A 66 -1.04 -0.82 -16.08
C ALA A 66 -1.89 -1.62 -17.08
N LEU A 67 -2.73 -0.95 -17.87
CA LEU A 67 -3.52 -1.56 -18.94
C LEU A 67 -2.64 -2.11 -20.07
N ASP A 68 -1.57 -1.40 -20.43
CA ASP A 68 -0.59 -1.88 -21.41
C ASP A 68 0.13 -3.15 -20.92
N ALA A 69 0.53 -3.17 -19.64
CA ALA A 69 1.18 -4.35 -19.05
C ALA A 69 0.25 -5.57 -18.98
N ASP A 70 -1.05 -5.34 -18.73
CA ASP A 70 -2.10 -6.37 -18.79
C ASP A 70 -2.29 -6.89 -20.22
N ALA A 71 -2.39 -6.00 -21.21
CA ALA A 71 -2.52 -6.37 -22.63
C ALA A 71 -1.32 -7.18 -23.16
N GLN A 72 -0.14 -6.96 -22.59
CA GLN A 72 1.08 -7.71 -22.90
C GLN A 72 1.22 -9.01 -22.09
N GLY A 73 0.34 -9.26 -21.11
CA GLY A 73 0.37 -10.44 -20.25
C GLY A 73 1.52 -10.46 -19.23
N VAL A 74 2.19 -9.33 -18.97
CA VAL A 74 3.34 -9.24 -18.06
C VAL A 74 2.88 -9.13 -16.60
N GLN A 75 1.74 -8.49 -16.35
CA GLN A 75 1.13 -8.31 -15.02
C GLN A 75 -0.40 -8.28 -15.15
N PRO A 76 -1.02 -9.46 -15.37
CA PRO A 76 -2.44 -9.55 -15.72
C PRO A 76 -3.32 -9.00 -14.60
N LEU A 77 -4.35 -8.25 -15.00
CA LEU A 77 -5.37 -7.68 -14.13
C LEU A 77 -6.64 -8.53 -14.18
N SER A 78 -7.35 -8.60 -13.06
CA SER A 78 -8.72 -9.10 -13.05
C SER A 78 -9.63 -8.17 -13.88
N ALA A 79 -10.78 -8.67 -14.32
CA ALA A 79 -11.74 -7.87 -15.08
C ALA A 79 -12.17 -6.60 -14.31
N ALA A 80 -12.51 -6.75 -13.03
CA ALA A 80 -12.92 -5.63 -12.19
C ALA A 80 -11.84 -4.54 -12.07
N VAL A 81 -10.57 -4.93 -11.89
CA VAL A 81 -9.47 -3.96 -11.80
C VAL A 81 -9.23 -3.29 -13.15
N ARG A 82 -9.29 -4.06 -14.26
CA ARG A 82 -9.17 -3.52 -15.61
C ARG A 82 -10.25 -2.47 -15.90
N ASP A 83 -11.50 -2.77 -15.58
CA ASP A 83 -12.64 -1.90 -15.81
C ASP A 83 -12.50 -0.59 -15.01
N ALA A 84 -12.12 -0.69 -13.73
CA ALA A 84 -11.86 0.49 -12.90
C ALA A 84 -10.70 1.36 -13.42
N ARG A 85 -9.63 0.74 -13.94
CA ARG A 85 -8.50 1.47 -14.56
C ARG A 85 -8.88 2.14 -15.86
N MET A 86 -9.71 1.49 -16.69
CA MET A 86 -10.27 2.11 -17.89
C MET A 86 -11.14 3.32 -17.53
N ALA A 87 -11.95 3.24 -16.48
CA ALA A 87 -12.78 4.36 -16.02
C ALA A 87 -11.94 5.58 -15.59
N VAL A 88 -10.81 5.38 -14.88
CA VAL A 88 -9.88 6.47 -14.53
C VAL A 88 -9.30 7.14 -15.77
N ARG A 89 -8.77 6.35 -16.71
CA ARG A 89 -8.20 6.86 -17.98
C ARG A 89 -9.25 7.67 -18.76
N ASP A 90 -10.46 7.14 -18.87
CA ASP A 90 -11.53 7.75 -19.64
C ASP A 90 -12.05 9.03 -18.99
N ALA A 91 -12.13 9.07 -17.64
CA ALA A 91 -12.49 10.27 -16.89
C ALA A 91 -11.47 11.40 -17.11
N TRP A 92 -10.17 11.11 -17.03
CA TRP A 92 -9.13 12.10 -17.30
C TRP A 92 -9.16 12.58 -18.76
N ALA A 93 -9.37 11.69 -19.73
CA ALA A 93 -9.50 12.06 -21.13
C ALA A 93 -10.71 12.98 -21.40
N ALA A 94 -11.83 12.78 -20.69
CA ALA A 94 -12.99 13.65 -20.75
C ALA A 94 -12.71 15.02 -20.11
N GLU A 95 -12.02 15.06 -18.97
CA GLU A 95 -11.65 16.29 -18.26
C GLU A 95 -10.72 17.18 -19.11
N VAL A 96 -9.71 16.59 -19.74
CA VAL A 96 -8.80 17.29 -20.69
C VAL A 96 -9.57 17.86 -21.89
N ALA A 97 -10.68 17.23 -22.28
CA ALA A 97 -11.52 17.71 -23.38
C ALA A 97 -12.46 18.87 -23.00
N GLU A 98 -12.73 19.11 -21.70
CA GLU A 98 -13.69 20.12 -21.23
C GLU A 98 -13.08 21.45 -20.74
N GLU A 99 -11.74 21.61 -20.69
CA GLU A 99 -11.00 22.88 -20.45
C GLU A 99 -11.69 23.91 -19.50
N THR A 100 -12.06 23.51 -18.27
CA THR A 100 -12.41 24.50 -17.22
C THR A 100 -11.83 24.10 -15.86
N GLU A 101 -10.85 24.87 -15.38
CA GLU A 101 -10.14 24.66 -14.09
C GLU A 101 -11.08 24.59 -12.87
N GLU A 102 -12.31 25.09 -12.98
CA GLU A 102 -13.29 25.15 -11.89
C GLU A 102 -14.05 23.83 -11.68
N ALA A 103 -14.15 22.97 -12.70
CA ALA A 103 -14.89 21.70 -12.62
C ALA A 103 -14.06 20.57 -11.96
N VAL A 104 -12.74 20.65 -12.06
CA VAL A 104 -11.77 19.63 -11.63
C VAL A 104 -11.77 19.46 -10.11
N HIS A 105 -11.87 20.56 -9.36
CA HIS A 105 -11.82 20.52 -7.90
C HIS A 105 -13.14 20.06 -7.27
N GLU A 106 -14.28 20.27 -7.93
CA GLU A 106 -15.60 19.90 -7.43
C GLU A 106 -15.99 18.45 -7.78
N ALA A 107 -15.50 17.89 -8.89
CA ALA A 107 -15.74 16.51 -9.29
C ALA A 107 -15.01 15.48 -8.38
N ALA A 108 -13.82 15.82 -7.88
CA ALA A 108 -13.07 15.00 -6.94
C ALA A 108 -13.75 14.85 -5.56
N ASP A 109 -14.70 15.73 -5.23
CA ASP A 109 -15.35 15.80 -3.92
C ASP A 109 -16.77 15.17 -3.90
N LYS A 110 -17.33 14.81 -5.07
CA LYS A 110 -18.73 14.33 -5.21
C LYS A 110 -18.91 12.89 -5.69
N CYS A 111 -17.85 12.12 -5.83
CA CYS A 111 -17.97 10.67 -6.00
C CYS A 111 -17.61 10.00 -4.68
N SER A 112 -18.52 9.20 -4.13
CA SER A 112 -18.22 8.18 -3.11
C SER A 112 -16.87 7.55 -3.44
N ALA A 113 -15.84 7.83 -2.61
CA ALA A 113 -14.41 7.47 -2.72
C ALA A 113 -13.94 7.03 -4.13
N PRO A 114 -12.97 7.73 -4.77
CA PRO A 114 -12.58 7.43 -6.14
C PRO A 114 -12.29 5.93 -6.30
N LEU A 115 -12.92 5.33 -7.33
CA LEU A 115 -12.84 3.89 -7.61
C LEU A 115 -11.39 3.38 -7.66
N SER A 116 -10.46 4.26 -8.01
CA SER A 116 -9.03 4.04 -7.87
C SER A 116 -8.34 5.34 -7.47
N ARG A 117 -7.28 5.22 -6.67
CA ARG A 117 -6.39 6.33 -6.31
C ARG A 117 -4.95 5.86 -6.24
N THR A 118 -4.02 6.74 -6.56
CA THR A 118 -2.59 6.44 -6.58
C THR A 118 -1.81 7.32 -5.62
N TYR A 119 -0.85 6.73 -4.91
CA TYR A 119 -0.07 7.39 -3.87
C TYR A 119 1.43 7.16 -4.06
N ASN A 120 2.23 8.17 -3.73
CA ASN A 120 3.64 7.99 -3.41
C ASN A 120 3.76 7.71 -1.91
N VAL A 121 4.30 6.55 -1.55
CA VAL A 121 4.49 6.14 -0.16
C VAL A 121 5.99 6.02 0.11
N THR A 122 6.47 6.70 1.14
CA THR A 122 7.85 6.61 1.59
C THR A 122 7.95 5.63 2.75
N ASP A 123 8.71 4.56 2.55
CA ASP A 123 9.00 3.53 3.55
C ASP A 123 10.43 3.63 4.05
N VAL A 124 10.66 3.28 5.33
CA VAL A 124 11.99 3.10 5.92
C VAL A 124 12.24 1.61 6.15
N VAL A 125 13.18 1.05 5.38
CA VAL A 125 13.52 -0.39 5.41
C VAL A 125 14.93 -0.56 5.97
N HIS A 126 15.09 -1.44 6.98
CA HIS A 126 16.36 -1.65 7.70
C HIS A 126 17.02 -3.02 7.43
N THR A 127 16.46 -3.84 6.54
CA THR A 127 16.72 -5.29 6.50
C THR A 127 17.52 -5.76 5.29
N LEU A 128 18.06 -4.86 4.48
CA LEU A 128 18.86 -5.23 3.31
C LEU A 128 20.35 -5.37 3.66
N PRO A 129 21.12 -6.21 2.94
CA PRO A 129 22.53 -6.46 3.25
C PRO A 129 23.31 -5.15 3.42
N ALA A 130 24.17 -5.10 4.44
CA ALA A 130 24.88 -3.90 4.87
C ALA A 130 25.49 -3.14 3.68
N GLY A 131 25.07 -1.88 3.50
CA GLY A 131 25.60 -0.96 2.49
C GLY A 131 24.70 -0.69 1.29
N ILE A 132 23.52 -1.33 1.16
CA ILE A 132 22.64 -1.08 0.00
C ILE A 132 21.41 -0.22 0.36
N TRP A 133 20.81 -0.32 1.56
CA TRP A 133 19.58 0.45 1.88
C TRP A 133 19.32 0.67 3.39
N ASP A 134 20.11 1.50 4.07
CA ASP A 134 19.60 2.25 5.24
C ASP A 134 18.90 3.50 4.70
N SER A 135 17.77 3.31 4.02
CA SER A 135 17.29 4.31 3.08
C SER A 135 15.77 4.42 3.01
N ARG A 136 15.32 5.65 2.79
CA ARG A 136 13.95 5.99 2.43
C ARG A 136 13.70 5.46 1.02
N VAL A 137 12.69 4.63 0.87
CA VAL A 137 12.25 4.07 -0.41
C VAL A 137 10.93 4.69 -0.75
N VAL A 138 10.83 5.34 -1.91
CA VAL A 138 9.54 5.83 -2.43
C VAL A 138 8.97 4.76 -3.34
N SER A 139 7.80 4.27 -2.99
CA SER A 139 7.03 3.28 -3.73
C SER A 139 5.74 3.92 -4.23
N THR A 140 5.26 3.50 -5.40
CA THR A 140 3.96 3.93 -5.93
C THR A 140 2.91 2.89 -5.56
N TYR A 141 1.87 3.30 -4.84
CA TYR A 141 0.74 2.45 -4.43
C TYR A 141 -0.46 2.81 -5.28
N GLU A 142 -0.89 1.89 -6.13
CA GLU A 142 -2.06 2.06 -6.97
C GLU A 142 -3.21 1.24 -6.38
N MET A 143 -4.17 1.92 -5.77
CA MET A 143 -5.28 1.30 -5.03
C MET A 143 -6.56 1.37 -5.84
N THR A 144 -7.31 0.26 -5.91
CA THR A 144 -8.56 0.15 -6.67
C THR A 144 -9.61 -0.54 -5.82
N ASN A 145 -10.68 0.18 -5.49
CA ASN A 145 -11.80 -0.37 -4.73
C ASN A 145 -12.54 -1.42 -5.56
N LEU A 146 -12.78 -2.57 -4.94
CA LEU A 146 -13.61 -3.66 -5.45
C LEU A 146 -14.90 -3.72 -4.61
N GLU A 147 -15.90 -4.43 -5.10
CA GLU A 147 -17.20 -4.58 -4.41
C GLU A 147 -17.03 -5.11 -2.98
N ASP A 148 -16.15 -6.10 -2.80
CA ASP A 148 -15.90 -6.78 -1.52
C ASP A 148 -14.52 -6.51 -0.93
N GLY A 149 -13.78 -5.53 -1.47
CA GLY A 149 -12.49 -5.16 -0.91
C GLY A 149 -11.68 -4.19 -1.75
N VAL A 150 -10.37 -4.40 -1.85
CA VAL A 150 -9.44 -3.49 -2.53
C VAL A 150 -8.31 -4.26 -3.20
N PHE A 151 -7.95 -3.86 -4.41
CA PHE A 151 -6.73 -4.27 -5.09
C PHE A 151 -5.68 -3.19 -4.92
N VAL A 152 -4.45 -3.57 -4.58
CA VAL A 152 -3.32 -2.67 -4.40
C VAL A 152 -2.14 -3.18 -5.21
N ARG A 153 -1.69 -2.38 -6.17
CA ARG A 153 -0.43 -2.62 -6.88
C ARG A 153 0.64 -1.68 -6.37
N VAL A 154 1.67 -2.25 -5.74
CA VAL A 154 2.83 -1.52 -5.25
C VAL A 154 3.96 -1.67 -6.25
N ARG A 155 4.52 -0.55 -6.74
CA ARG A 155 5.76 -0.51 -7.53
C ARG A 155 6.87 0.09 -6.67
N CYS A 156 7.86 -0.72 -6.34
CA CYS A 156 9.07 -0.27 -5.64
C CYS A 156 10.25 -0.17 -6.62
N PRO A 157 11.35 0.51 -6.23
CA PRO A 157 12.60 0.47 -6.97
C PRO A 157 13.12 -0.96 -7.23
N LEU A 158 14.10 -1.07 -8.13
CA LEU A 158 14.69 -2.36 -8.54
C LEU A 158 13.70 -3.33 -9.20
N SER A 159 12.69 -2.77 -9.88
CA SER A 159 11.67 -3.53 -10.62
C SER A 159 10.90 -4.54 -9.76
N ILE A 160 10.63 -4.18 -8.50
CA ILE A 160 9.76 -4.95 -7.63
C ILE A 160 8.34 -4.45 -7.85
N VAL A 161 7.42 -5.36 -8.18
CA VAL A 161 5.98 -5.09 -8.22
C VAL A 161 5.27 -6.09 -7.33
N MET A 162 4.33 -5.63 -6.52
CA MET A 162 3.51 -6.48 -5.66
C MET A 162 2.05 -6.16 -5.93
N ASP A 163 1.30 -7.17 -6.33
CA ASP A 163 -0.15 -7.10 -6.47
C ASP A 163 -0.76 -7.73 -5.23
N THR A 164 -1.60 -6.99 -4.52
CA THR A 164 -2.29 -7.51 -3.34
C THR A 164 -3.78 -7.31 -3.49
N THR A 165 -4.54 -8.40 -3.42
CA THR A 165 -6.00 -8.37 -3.34
C THR A 165 -6.40 -8.61 -1.91
N TRP A 166 -7.18 -7.68 -1.37
CA TRP A 166 -7.81 -7.79 -0.07
C TRP A 166 -9.32 -7.95 -0.24
N SER A 167 -9.93 -8.91 0.46
CA SER A 167 -11.38 -9.13 0.44
C SER A 167 -11.92 -9.43 1.84
N VAL A 168 -13.20 -9.10 2.06
CA VAL A 168 -13.95 -9.56 3.23
C VAL A 168 -14.92 -10.65 2.79
N GLU A 169 -14.73 -11.86 3.31
CA GLU A 169 -15.48 -13.06 2.93
C GLU A 169 -16.11 -13.72 4.16
N VAL A 170 -17.16 -14.52 3.94
CA VAL A 170 -17.73 -15.37 4.99
C VAL A 170 -16.82 -16.58 5.16
N ALA A 171 -16.44 -16.91 6.40
CA ALA A 171 -15.64 -18.09 6.72
C ALA A 171 -16.32 -19.32 6.14
N LYS A 172 -15.54 -20.13 5.42
CA LYS A 172 -16.03 -21.44 4.97
C LYS A 172 -16.25 -22.30 6.21
N ALA A 173 -17.44 -22.88 6.34
CA ALA A 173 -17.66 -23.92 7.32
C ALA A 173 -16.62 -25.01 7.06
N GLU A 174 -15.79 -25.31 8.07
CA GLU A 174 -14.95 -26.50 8.03
C GLU A 174 -15.93 -27.68 7.93
N GLU A 175 -15.97 -28.36 6.78
CA GLU A 175 -16.60 -29.68 6.71
C GLU A 175 -15.79 -30.55 7.68
N GLU A 176 -16.32 -30.73 8.89
CA GLU A 176 -15.79 -31.71 9.83
C GLU A 176 -15.75 -33.04 9.09
N ASP A 177 -14.51 -33.52 8.89
CA ASP A 177 -14.15 -34.86 8.45
C ASP A 177 -14.80 -35.86 9.42
N LEU A 178 -16.07 -36.18 9.17
CA LEU A 178 -16.77 -37.31 9.77
C LEU A 178 -16.08 -38.57 9.25
N GLY A 179 -15.03 -38.95 9.96
CA GLY A 179 -14.30 -40.19 9.78
C GLY A 179 -15.29 -41.36 9.69
N ASP A 180 -15.30 -41.96 8.51
CA ASP A 180 -16.04 -43.17 8.18
C ASP A 180 -15.41 -44.36 8.93
N GLU A 181 -15.99 -44.76 10.07
CA GLU A 181 -15.81 -46.09 10.66
C GLU A 181 -17.13 -46.62 11.27
N LEU A 182 -17.95 -47.19 10.38
CA LEU A 182 -18.88 -48.35 10.46
C LEU A 182 -19.58 -48.79 11.79
N ASP A 183 -20.91 -48.91 11.63
CA ASP A 183 -21.86 -49.95 12.08
C ASP A 183 -22.09 -50.27 13.57
N VAL A 184 -23.29 -49.92 14.09
CA VAL A 184 -24.24 -50.88 14.73
C VAL A 184 -25.71 -50.42 14.53
N GLU A 185 -26.56 -51.40 14.25
CA GLU A 185 -27.99 -51.39 13.89
C GLU A 185 -29.00 -50.83 14.93
N ALA A 186 -30.14 -50.36 14.39
CA ALA A 186 -31.53 -50.38 14.92
C ALA A 186 -31.86 -49.54 16.20
N GLU A 187 -33.01 -48.88 16.39
CA GLU A 187 -34.39 -49.06 15.92
C GLU A 187 -35.12 -47.71 15.81
N ALA A 188 -36.24 -47.71 15.08
CA ALA A 188 -37.14 -46.59 14.89
C ALA A 188 -37.91 -46.23 16.18
N GLN A 189 -37.97 -44.94 16.52
CA GLN A 189 -39.06 -44.38 17.32
C GLN A 189 -39.42 -42.94 16.92
N ASP A 190 -40.74 -42.73 17.00
CA ASP A 190 -41.59 -41.64 16.53
C ASP A 190 -41.34 -40.28 17.23
N LYS A 191 -41.53 -39.20 16.47
CA LYS A 191 -41.82 -37.80 16.88
C LYS A 191 -40.83 -37.04 17.78
N ALA A 192 -40.20 -36.04 17.17
CA ALA A 192 -40.56 -34.63 17.40
C ALA A 192 -39.92 -33.79 16.28
N GLU A 193 -40.70 -32.95 15.62
CA GLU A 193 -40.16 -31.89 14.77
C GLU A 193 -39.35 -30.93 15.65
N PRO A 194 -38.05 -30.72 15.41
CA PRO A 194 -37.36 -29.59 16.00
C PRO A 194 -37.73 -28.36 15.17
N GLU A 195 -38.53 -27.47 15.76
CA GLU A 195 -38.65 -26.10 15.29
C GLU A 195 -37.26 -25.44 15.42
N THR A 196 -36.45 -25.55 14.36
CA THR A 196 -35.23 -24.77 14.21
C THR A 196 -35.62 -23.35 13.88
N LYS A 197 -35.78 -22.53 14.93
CA LYS A 197 -35.45 -21.11 14.83
C LYS A 197 -33.94 -21.03 14.59
N ALA A 198 -33.55 -21.14 13.33
CA ALA A 198 -32.28 -20.62 12.87
C ALA A 198 -32.36 -19.10 12.98
N ASP A 199 -32.02 -18.58 14.16
CA ASP A 199 -31.30 -17.31 14.17
C ASP A 199 -29.99 -17.62 13.44
N GLU A 200 -29.97 -17.42 12.11
CA GLU A 200 -28.75 -17.41 11.32
C GLU A 200 -27.87 -16.33 11.94
N GLN A 201 -26.96 -16.74 12.84
CA GLN A 201 -25.85 -15.88 13.16
C GLN A 201 -25.12 -15.66 11.84
N PRO A 202 -24.92 -14.41 11.40
CA PRO A 202 -24.16 -14.13 10.20
C PRO A 202 -22.82 -14.85 10.34
N GLY A 203 -22.49 -15.67 9.33
CA GLY A 203 -21.27 -16.48 9.35
C GLY A 203 -20.07 -15.60 9.69
N ALA A 204 -19.14 -16.12 10.49
CA ALA A 204 -17.98 -15.38 10.93
C ALA A 204 -17.24 -14.80 9.71
N LEU A 205 -17.00 -13.49 9.69
CA LEU A 205 -16.31 -12.86 8.57
C LEU A 205 -14.80 -13.01 8.71
N GLU A 206 -14.12 -13.09 7.57
CA GLU A 206 -12.67 -13.20 7.46
C GLU A 206 -12.13 -12.13 6.51
N LEU A 207 -11.02 -11.52 6.91
CA LEU A 207 -10.19 -10.67 6.08
C LEU A 207 -9.17 -11.54 5.35
N HIS A 208 -9.27 -11.59 4.02
CA HIS A 208 -8.36 -12.32 3.14
C HIS A 208 -7.38 -11.34 2.48
N GLU A 209 -6.11 -11.70 2.47
CA GLU A 209 -5.03 -10.99 1.77
C GLU A 209 -4.33 -12.01 0.86
N GLU A 210 -4.31 -11.74 -0.43
CA GLU A 210 -3.53 -12.51 -1.41
C GLU A 210 -2.53 -11.60 -2.12
N ILE A 211 -1.24 -11.90 -1.95
CA ILE A 211 -0.12 -11.14 -2.52
C ILE A 211 0.52 -11.95 -3.65
N VAL A 212 0.77 -11.32 -4.79
CA VAL A 212 1.61 -11.81 -5.88
C VAL A 212 2.79 -10.86 -6.06
N ILE A 213 4.00 -11.36 -5.79
CA ILE A 213 5.24 -10.59 -5.84
C ILE A 213 5.95 -10.90 -7.15
N TYR A 214 6.27 -9.87 -7.93
CA TYR A 214 7.07 -9.92 -9.15
C TYR A 214 8.39 -9.21 -8.91
N CYS A 215 9.51 -9.94 -8.91
CA CYS A 215 10.84 -9.31 -8.83
C CYS A 215 11.94 -10.24 -9.35
N SER A 216 13.19 -9.79 -9.28
CA SER A 216 14.33 -10.63 -9.62
C SER A 216 14.50 -11.80 -8.63
N ARG A 217 15.03 -12.93 -9.09
CA ARG A 217 15.35 -14.10 -8.24
C ARG A 217 16.31 -13.79 -7.11
N LEU A 218 17.13 -12.74 -7.25
CA LEU A 218 18.07 -12.30 -6.21
C LEU A 218 17.36 -11.60 -5.04
N LEU A 219 16.24 -10.94 -5.31
CA LEU A 219 15.51 -10.15 -4.32
C LEU A 219 14.30 -10.88 -3.72
N ILE A 220 13.76 -11.88 -4.41
CA ILE A 220 12.50 -12.53 -4.01
C ILE A 220 12.51 -13.07 -2.58
N GLY A 221 13.63 -13.64 -2.12
CA GLY A 221 13.74 -14.17 -0.76
C GLY A 221 13.61 -13.06 0.28
N THR A 222 14.23 -11.91 0.03
CA THR A 222 14.19 -10.77 0.94
C THR A 222 12.83 -10.07 0.92
N VAL A 223 12.26 -9.84 -0.26
CA VAL A 223 10.93 -9.22 -0.40
C VAL A 223 9.86 -10.12 0.22
N LYS A 224 9.89 -11.43 -0.07
CA LYS A 224 8.97 -12.40 0.55
C LYS A 224 9.11 -12.41 2.07
N SER A 225 10.33 -12.41 2.60
CA SER A 225 10.57 -12.39 4.05
C SER A 225 10.02 -11.12 4.71
N LEU A 226 10.15 -9.97 4.06
CA LEU A 226 9.54 -8.72 4.54
C LEU A 226 8.01 -8.82 4.63
N CYS A 227 7.35 -9.34 3.59
CA CYS A 227 5.91 -9.58 3.60
C CYS A 227 5.49 -10.64 4.64
N GLU A 228 6.32 -11.65 4.89
CA GLU A 228 6.03 -12.72 5.87
C GLU A 228 6.13 -12.28 7.33
N ASN A 229 6.95 -11.26 7.63
CA ASN A 229 7.23 -10.86 9.01
C ASN A 229 6.31 -9.74 9.53
N GLY A 230 5.73 -8.92 8.66
CA GLY A 230 4.95 -7.74 9.06
C GLY A 230 3.43 -7.90 9.08
N TRP A 231 2.88 -8.92 8.41
CA TRP A 231 1.44 -9.01 8.11
C TRP A 231 0.55 -9.05 9.37
N GLN A 232 1.01 -9.70 10.45
CA GLN A 232 0.21 -9.83 11.69
C GLN A 232 -0.08 -8.48 12.33
N GLU A 233 0.89 -7.57 12.34
CA GLU A 233 0.71 -6.22 12.90
C GLU A 233 -0.18 -5.36 11.99
N ILE A 234 -0.11 -5.54 10.67
CA ILE A 234 -1.02 -4.89 9.71
C ILE A 234 -2.47 -5.34 9.97
N HIS A 235 -2.72 -6.65 9.98
CA HIS A 235 -4.06 -7.22 10.23
C HIS A 235 -4.61 -6.79 11.60
N LYS A 236 -3.76 -6.80 12.63
CA LYS A 236 -4.13 -6.37 13.97
C LYS A 236 -4.53 -4.88 14.01
N ARG A 237 -3.79 -4.00 13.34
CA ARG A 237 -4.15 -2.57 13.23
C ARG A 237 -5.48 -2.38 12.49
N MET A 238 -5.69 -3.11 11.41
CA MET A 238 -6.96 -3.10 10.67
C MET A 238 -8.11 -3.53 11.57
N ILE A 239 -8.01 -4.70 12.21
CA ILE A 239 -9.07 -5.23 13.09
C ILE A 239 -9.37 -4.28 14.25
N ALA A 240 -8.34 -3.70 14.89
CA ALA A 240 -8.53 -2.76 16.00
C ALA A 240 -9.37 -1.52 15.62
N ARG A 241 -9.35 -1.08 14.35
CA ARG A 241 -10.20 0.02 13.87
C ARG A 241 -11.69 -0.31 13.93
N LEU A 242 -12.06 -1.59 13.81
CA LEU A 242 -13.46 -2.01 13.95
C LEU A 242 -13.93 -1.81 15.38
N ASP A 243 -13.12 -2.21 16.36
CA ASP A 243 -13.43 -2.06 17.79
C ASP A 243 -13.59 -0.59 18.19
N GLU A 244 -12.64 0.28 17.79
CA GLU A 244 -12.68 1.72 18.09
C GLU A 244 -13.90 2.44 17.51
N ALA A 245 -14.38 1.99 16.35
CA ALA A 245 -15.56 2.55 15.70
C ALA A 245 -16.88 2.13 16.37
N GLU A 246 -16.88 1.06 17.18
CA GLU A 246 -18.06 0.67 17.99
C GLU A 246 -18.17 1.53 19.25
N ASP A 247 -17.04 1.78 19.91
CA ASP A 247 -16.97 2.63 21.10
C ASP A 247 -17.13 4.13 20.78
N GLY A 248 -16.87 4.52 19.52
CA GLY A 248 -16.72 5.89 19.03
C GLY A 248 -17.99 6.65 18.65
N GLY A 249 -19.19 6.18 19.01
CA GLY A 249 -20.49 6.86 18.78
C GLY A 249 -20.63 8.27 19.40
N GLY A 250 -19.56 8.89 19.87
CA GLY A 250 -19.56 10.27 20.34
C GLY A 250 -18.16 10.86 20.60
N ARG A 251 -17.37 11.14 19.56
CA ARG A 251 -16.52 12.36 19.46
C ARG A 251 -15.63 12.32 18.23
N GLU A 252 -16.06 13.03 17.20
CA GLU A 252 -15.19 13.47 16.12
C GLU A 252 -14.20 14.53 16.67
N LYS A 253 -12.91 14.20 16.74
CA LYS A 253 -11.83 15.18 16.88
C LYS A 253 -11.02 15.18 15.60
N GLY A 254 -11.20 16.27 14.83
CA GLY A 254 -10.47 16.53 13.61
C GLY A 254 -8.96 16.41 13.80
N ARG A 255 -8.34 15.56 12.97
CA ARG A 255 -6.90 15.38 12.92
C ARG A 255 -6.34 16.36 11.89
N LYS A 256 -5.92 17.52 12.37
CA LYS A 256 -5.26 18.57 11.59
C LYS A 256 -3.82 18.12 11.30
N GLY A 257 -3.48 17.96 10.02
CA GLY A 257 -2.10 17.73 9.59
C GLY A 257 -1.21 18.91 9.98
N GLU A 258 -0.22 18.66 10.84
CA GLU A 258 0.84 19.61 11.13
C GLU A 258 1.81 19.65 9.94
N ARG A 259 1.64 20.65 9.06
CA ARG A 259 2.71 21.12 8.18
C ARG A 259 3.72 21.88 9.03
N LYS A 260 4.87 21.28 9.31
CA LYS A 260 6.01 21.99 9.89
C LYS A 260 6.69 22.79 8.78
N LYS A 261 6.45 24.11 8.77
CA LYS A 261 7.14 25.07 7.93
C LYS A 261 8.50 25.36 8.59
N GLU A 262 9.60 24.96 7.97
CA GLU A 262 10.92 25.45 8.36
C GLU A 262 11.04 26.91 7.90
N GLU A 263 11.13 27.82 8.88
CA GLU A 263 11.62 29.19 8.66
C GLU A 263 13.14 29.13 8.59
N VAL A 264 13.69 29.54 7.44
CA VAL A 264 15.10 29.86 7.29
C VAL A 264 15.29 31.28 7.81
N SER A 265 15.98 31.43 8.93
CA SER A 265 16.47 32.72 9.42
C SER A 265 17.78 33.07 8.72
N GLU A 266 17.75 34.11 7.89
CA GLU A 266 18.93 34.88 7.52
C GLU A 266 19.45 35.60 8.77
N GLU A 267 20.64 35.24 9.24
CA GLU A 267 21.43 36.09 10.13
C GLU A 267 22.73 36.50 9.42
N SER A 268 22.84 37.82 9.30
CA SER A 268 23.96 38.64 8.87
C SER A 268 25.20 38.45 9.74
N GLU A 269 26.37 38.31 9.12
CA GLU A 269 27.65 38.69 9.73
C GLU A 269 28.33 39.78 8.89
N GLU A 270 28.29 40.99 9.44
CA GLU A 270 29.07 42.16 9.05
C GLU A 270 30.13 42.38 10.14
N SER A 271 31.29 42.94 9.74
CA SER A 271 32.40 43.46 10.56
C SER A 271 33.42 42.40 11.07
N GLU A 272 34.73 42.61 11.13
CA GLU A 272 35.51 43.83 11.26
C GLU A 272 36.86 43.76 10.51
N GLU A 273 37.22 44.94 10.01
CA GLU A 273 38.51 45.38 9.52
C GLU A 273 39.50 45.54 10.70
N LYS A 274 40.74 45.05 10.57
CA LYS A 274 41.89 45.55 11.34
C LYS A 274 43.20 45.34 10.59
N GLU A 275 43.71 46.44 10.05
CA GLU A 275 45.11 46.64 9.71
C GLU A 275 45.98 46.51 10.96
N ASP A 276 47.15 45.90 10.83
CA ASP A 276 48.35 46.43 11.48
C ASP A 276 49.59 46.13 10.63
N LYS A 277 50.27 47.21 10.27
CA LYS A 277 51.60 47.26 9.67
C LYS A 277 52.62 46.97 10.76
N ASP A 278 53.65 46.17 10.46
CA ASP A 278 54.99 46.59 10.84
C ASP A 278 56.08 46.06 9.90
N GLN A 279 57.15 46.84 9.81
CA GLN A 279 58.15 46.89 8.75
C GLN A 279 59.33 45.93 8.97
N GLY A 280 59.84 45.38 7.86
CA GLY A 280 61.24 45.56 7.42
C GLY A 280 62.37 44.79 8.12
N HIS A 281 63.02 43.88 7.37
CA HIS A 281 64.46 44.00 7.13
C HIS A 281 64.91 43.21 5.90
N GLU A 282 65.85 43.83 5.17
CA GLU A 282 66.63 43.34 4.03
C GLU A 282 67.67 42.26 4.40
N GLU A 283 68.42 41.84 3.36
CA GLU A 283 69.57 40.92 3.27
C GLU A 283 69.17 39.46 2.94
N GLY A 284 69.48 38.88 1.77
CA GLY A 284 70.60 39.10 0.88
C GLY A 284 71.67 38.05 1.12
N MET A 285 71.53 36.85 0.55
CA MET A 285 72.69 35.98 0.29
C MET A 285 72.39 34.92 -0.77
N GLU A 286 72.91 35.14 -1.98
CA GLU A 286 73.39 34.06 -2.85
C GLU A 286 74.41 33.21 -2.07
N VAL A 287 74.49 31.90 -2.36
CA VAL A 287 75.74 31.23 -2.79
C VAL A 287 75.59 29.68 -2.81
N LYS A 288 75.84 29.16 -4.02
CA LYS A 288 76.50 27.89 -4.43
C LYS A 288 75.84 26.51 -4.26
N VAL A 289 75.61 25.97 -5.45
CA VAL A 289 75.87 24.61 -5.96
C VAL A 289 77.18 23.97 -5.46
N ALA A 290 77.10 22.68 -5.13
CA ALA A 290 78.09 21.56 -5.18
C ALA A 290 77.91 20.70 -3.91
N ALA A 291 77.78 19.38 -3.94
CA ALA A 291 78.20 18.36 -4.90
C ALA A 291 77.23 17.16 -4.89
#